data_AF-A0A1X0P3Y4-F1
#
_entry.id   AF-A0A1X0P3Y4-F1
#
_cell.length_a   1.000
_cell.length_b   1.000
_cell.length_c   1.000
_cell.angle_alpha   90.00
_cell.angle_beta   90.00
_cell.angle_gamma   90.00
#
_symmetry.space_group_name_H-M   'P 1'
#
loop_
_entity.id
_entity.type
_entity.pdbx_description
1 polymer ?
#
loop_
_entity_poly.entity_id
_entity_poly.type
_entity_poly.pdbx_seq_one_letter_code
_entity_poly.pdbx_strand_id
1 'polypeptide(L)'
;VPLREVPLDDDSKFLAMELERKRLMDEDPRKNAQKIADLEKDMNDRAHELAREKKLADRAFLDQNPEGVPLRELPLDEDPQFVAMEQERKQLMDEDPRKNARKIADLEKKMNDCAHELARAKKLADRAFLDQNPEGVPLRELPLDDDSKFLAMEEERKRLMDEDPRKNAQKIADLEEEMNDRAHELAREKKLADRAFLDQNPEGVPLRELPLDEDPEFLEMEQERKRLMDEDPRKNAQKIADLEKEMNDRAHELAREKKLADRAFLDQNPEGVPLRELPLDDDSKFLAMEEERKRLMDEDPRKNAQKIRSLEKEMNDRAHELAREKKLADRAFLDQNPEGVPLRELPLDDDSKFLAMEQERKRLMDEDPRKNAQKIVD
;
A
#
# COMPACT_ATOMS: atom_id res chain seq x y z
N VAL A 1 33.03 -13.03 24.74
CA VAL A 1 33.31 -14.29 25.48
C VAL A 1 34.72 -14.17 26.05
N PRO A 2 34.93 -14.42 27.35
CA PRO A 2 36.29 -14.51 27.91
C PRO A 2 37.13 -15.54 27.15
N LEU A 3 38.42 -15.29 26.92
CA LEU A 3 39.28 -16.20 26.13
C LEU A 3 39.28 -17.65 26.69
N ARG A 4 39.24 -17.80 28.02
CA ARG A 4 39.14 -19.08 28.75
C ARG A 4 37.89 -19.91 28.43
N GLU A 5 36.87 -19.27 27.86
CA GLU A 5 35.62 -19.90 27.49
C GLU A 5 35.62 -20.30 26.00
N VAL A 6 36.57 -19.84 25.19
CA VAL A 6 36.68 -20.24 23.77
C VAL A 6 37.40 -21.60 23.69
N PRO A 7 36.86 -22.60 22.95
CA PRO A 7 37.44 -23.94 22.88
C PRO A 7 38.67 -24.02 21.95
N LEU A 8 39.69 -23.20 22.22
CA LEU A 8 40.91 -23.12 21.42
C LEU A 8 41.73 -24.42 21.47
N ASP A 9 41.75 -25.07 22.63
CA ASP A 9 42.50 -26.30 22.87
C ASP A 9 41.88 -27.54 22.19
N ASP A 10 40.61 -27.44 21.80
CA ASP A 10 39.90 -28.50 21.07
C ASP A 10 39.93 -28.28 19.54
N ASP A 11 40.36 -27.10 19.08
CA ASP A 11 40.40 -26.76 17.65
C ASP A 11 41.72 -27.18 17.00
N SER A 12 41.68 -28.30 16.28
CA SER A 12 42.85 -28.84 15.55
C SER A 12 43.53 -27.84 14.60
N LYS A 13 42.78 -26.91 13.98
CA LYS A 13 43.34 -25.87 13.10
C LYS A 13 44.13 -24.83 13.90
N PHE A 14 43.55 -24.34 14.99
CA PHE A 14 44.22 -23.40 15.89
C PHE A 14 45.50 -23.99 16.50
N LEU A 15 45.45 -25.25 16.96
CA LEU A 15 46.63 -25.97 17.47
C LEU A 15 47.74 -26.10 16.42
N ALA A 16 47.39 -26.41 15.16
CA ALA A 16 48.36 -26.50 14.07
C ALA A 16 49.04 -25.15 13.79
N MET A 17 48.29 -24.05 13.80
CA MET A 17 48.84 -22.70 13.66
C MET A 17 49.73 -22.32 14.85
N GLU A 18 49.35 -22.71 16.08
CA GLU A 18 50.16 -22.46 17.28
C GLU A 18 51.53 -23.17 17.23
N LEU A 19 51.55 -24.42 16.75
CA LEU A 19 52.78 -25.20 16.55
C LEU A 19 53.67 -24.60 15.45
N GLU A 20 53.09 -24.19 14.32
CA GLU A 20 53.84 -23.56 13.23
C GLU A 20 54.39 -22.19 13.66
N ARG A 21 53.64 -21.41 14.45
CA ARG A 21 54.13 -20.15 15.03
C ARG A 21 55.33 -20.39 15.95
N LYS A 22 55.25 -21.41 16.82
CA LYS A 22 56.37 -21.81 17.70
C LYS A 22 57.60 -22.18 16.88
N ARG A 23 57.43 -22.99 15.83
CA ARG A 23 58.52 -23.37 14.93
C ARG A 23 59.17 -22.16 14.23
N LEU A 24 58.39 -21.25 13.66
CA LEU A 24 58.92 -20.07 12.97
C LEU A 24 59.68 -19.12 13.91
N MET A 25 59.25 -19.05 15.18
CA MET A 25 59.92 -18.31 16.27
C MET A 25 61.22 -18.98 16.70
N ASP A 26 61.28 -20.32 16.73
CA ASP A 26 62.50 -21.05 17.09
C ASP A 26 63.56 -21.02 15.97
N GLU A 27 63.15 -20.93 14.70
CA GLU A 27 64.07 -20.89 13.55
C GLU A 27 64.81 -19.53 13.43
N ASP A 28 64.10 -18.43 13.17
CA ASP A 28 64.66 -17.06 13.11
C ASP A 28 63.51 -16.02 13.11
N PRO A 29 63.17 -15.43 14.26
CA PRO A 29 62.06 -14.47 14.36
C PRO A 29 62.21 -13.25 13.45
N ARG A 30 63.45 -12.84 13.15
CA ARG A 30 63.69 -11.63 12.34
C ARG A 30 63.46 -11.91 10.87
N LYS A 31 63.89 -13.07 10.37
CA LYS A 31 63.67 -13.47 8.98
C LYS A 31 62.23 -13.90 8.71
N ASN A 32 61.57 -14.48 9.72
CA ASN A 32 60.19 -14.97 9.62
C ASN A 32 59.13 -13.95 10.07
N ALA A 33 59.51 -12.70 10.37
CA ALA A 33 58.62 -11.70 10.97
C ALA A 33 57.28 -11.52 10.22
N GLN A 34 57.30 -11.45 8.89
CA GLN A 34 56.06 -11.31 8.11
C GLN A 34 55.17 -12.55 8.21
N LYS A 35 55.74 -13.75 8.08
CA LYS A 35 54.98 -15.01 8.19
C LYS A 35 54.39 -15.20 9.58
N ILE A 36 55.13 -14.82 10.62
CA ILE A 36 54.65 -14.85 12.00
C ILE A 36 53.48 -13.86 12.17
N ALA A 37 53.58 -12.65 11.63
CA ALA A 37 52.50 -11.66 11.69
C ALA A 37 51.24 -12.12 10.94
N ASP A 38 51.40 -12.69 9.74
CA ASP A 38 50.29 -13.25 8.96
C ASP A 38 49.63 -14.41 9.71
N LEU A 39 50.43 -15.31 10.29
CA LEU A 39 49.93 -16.44 11.08
C LEU A 39 49.25 -16.02 12.38
N GLU A 40 49.77 -15.01 13.08
CA GLU A 40 49.13 -14.42 14.27
C GLU A 40 47.78 -13.78 13.93
N LYS A 41 47.68 -13.16 12.75
CA LYS A 41 46.40 -12.65 12.24
C LYS A 41 45.43 -13.80 11.99
N ASP A 42 45.84 -14.86 11.29
CA ASP A 42 44.99 -16.03 11.02
C ASP A 42 44.55 -16.74 12.32
N MET A 43 45.44 -16.83 13.31
CA MET A 43 45.12 -17.34 14.65
C MET A 43 44.07 -16.48 15.34
N ASN A 44 44.21 -15.15 15.30
CA ASN A 44 43.22 -14.23 15.87
C ASN A 44 41.87 -14.36 15.15
N ASP A 45 41.86 -14.43 13.82
CA ASP A 45 40.65 -14.61 13.01
C ASP A 45 39.94 -15.93 13.38
N ARG A 46 40.68 -17.04 13.53
CA ARG A 46 40.12 -18.32 13.99
C ARG A 46 39.60 -18.28 15.43
N ALA A 47 40.29 -17.59 16.34
CA ALA A 47 39.81 -17.40 17.71
C ALA A 47 38.50 -16.59 17.74
N HIS A 48 38.36 -15.58 16.89
CA HIS A 48 37.11 -14.84 16.73
C HIS A 48 35.99 -15.70 16.15
N GLU A 49 36.28 -16.57 15.18
CA GLU A 49 35.32 -17.53 14.61
C GLU A 49 34.81 -18.50 15.69
N LEU A 50 35.70 -19.14 16.45
CA LEU A 50 35.35 -20.04 17.55
C LEU A 50 34.54 -19.33 18.65
N ALA A 51 34.86 -18.07 18.95
CA ALA A 51 34.10 -17.28 19.90
C ALA A 51 32.67 -16.99 19.41
N ARG A 52 32.48 -16.75 18.10
CA ARG A 52 31.15 -16.58 17.48
C ARG A 52 30.36 -17.88 17.48
N GLU A 53 30.98 -18.99 17.09
CA GLU A 53 30.37 -20.33 17.12
C GLU A 53 29.89 -20.70 18.52
N LYS A 54 30.73 -20.47 19.54
CA LYS A 54 30.33 -20.69 20.94
C LYS A 54 29.15 -19.83 21.34
N LYS A 55 29.16 -18.52 21.04
CA LYS A 55 28.02 -17.65 21.35
C LYS A 55 26.75 -18.13 20.68
N LEU A 56 26.82 -18.53 19.42
CA LEU A 56 25.67 -19.05 18.68
C LEU A 56 25.13 -20.33 19.35
N ALA A 57 26.01 -21.23 19.78
CA ALA A 57 25.63 -22.43 20.51
C ALA A 57 24.99 -22.12 21.87
N ASP A 58 25.54 -21.14 22.62
CA ASP A 58 24.98 -20.69 23.90
C ASP A 58 23.59 -20.04 23.71
N ARG A 59 23.31 -19.53 22.50
CA ARG A 59 22.05 -18.91 22.05
C ARG A 59 21.11 -19.88 21.32
N ALA A 60 21.33 -21.19 21.40
CA ALA A 60 20.48 -22.19 20.73
C ALA A 60 19.01 -22.21 21.18
N PHE A 61 18.68 -21.56 22.30
CA PHE A 61 17.31 -21.38 22.78
C PHE A 61 16.54 -20.27 22.03
N LEU A 62 17.24 -19.48 21.21
CA LEU A 62 16.62 -18.45 20.38
C LEU A 62 16.16 -19.04 19.04
N ASP A 63 15.20 -18.37 18.40
CA ASP A 63 14.96 -18.56 16.98
C ASP A 63 16.28 -18.32 16.22
N GLN A 64 16.63 -19.27 15.34
CA GLN A 64 17.86 -19.19 14.56
C GLN A 64 17.70 -18.33 13.30
N ASN A 65 16.46 -18.03 12.92
CA ASN A 65 16.14 -17.21 11.75
C ASN A 65 14.99 -16.22 12.03
N PRO A 66 15.09 -15.37 13.07
CA PRO A 66 14.06 -14.39 13.39
C PRO A 66 13.78 -13.48 12.18
N GLU A 67 12.51 -13.38 11.77
CA GLU A 67 12.07 -12.60 10.60
C GLU A 67 12.76 -13.00 9.28
N GLY A 68 13.27 -14.23 9.19
CA GLY A 68 14.02 -14.71 8.04
C GLY A 68 15.51 -14.33 8.03
N VAL A 69 16.00 -13.63 9.07
CA VAL A 69 17.40 -13.18 9.17
C VAL A 69 18.20 -14.16 10.05
N PRO A 70 19.33 -14.71 9.57
CA PRO A 70 20.14 -15.61 10.37
C PRO A 70 20.64 -14.94 11.65
N LEU A 71 20.51 -15.61 12.80
CA LEU A 71 20.89 -15.07 14.12
C LEU A 71 22.35 -14.57 14.18
N ARG A 72 23.23 -15.17 13.37
CA ARG A 72 24.65 -14.78 13.22
C ARG A 72 24.87 -13.41 12.54
N GLU A 73 23.88 -12.93 11.78
CA GLU A 73 23.91 -11.65 11.05
C GLU A 73 23.32 -10.51 11.88
N LEU A 74 22.75 -10.81 13.05
CA LEU A 74 22.18 -9.81 13.96
C LEU A 74 23.24 -9.21 14.88
N PRO A 75 23.17 -7.89 15.15
CA PRO A 75 24.10 -7.18 16.03
C PRO A 75 23.75 -7.37 17.52
N LEU A 76 23.46 -8.60 17.95
CA LEU A 76 23.05 -8.93 19.32
C LEU A 76 24.09 -8.53 20.39
N ASP A 77 25.35 -8.49 20.00
CA ASP A 77 26.46 -8.12 20.89
C ASP A 77 26.61 -6.61 21.08
N GLU A 78 26.00 -5.83 20.18
CA GLU A 78 26.03 -4.37 20.21
C GLU A 78 24.80 -3.80 20.91
N ASP A 79 23.73 -4.59 21.06
CA ASP A 79 22.51 -4.22 21.76
C ASP A 79 22.65 -4.35 23.30
N PRO A 80 22.63 -3.24 24.06
CA PRO A 80 22.86 -3.28 25.51
C PRO A 80 21.75 -4.01 26.27
N GLN A 81 20.51 -4.01 25.76
CA GLN A 81 19.38 -4.66 26.43
C GLN A 81 19.50 -6.18 26.32
N PHE A 82 19.82 -6.68 25.13
CA PHE A 82 20.07 -8.08 24.86
C PHE A 82 21.26 -8.60 25.67
N VAL A 83 22.37 -7.86 25.71
CA VAL A 83 23.55 -8.23 26.51
C VAL A 83 23.21 -8.30 28.01
N ALA A 84 22.38 -7.38 28.53
CA ALA A 84 21.94 -7.42 29.91
C ALA A 84 21.08 -8.67 30.21
N MET A 85 20.14 -9.01 29.32
CA MET A 85 19.32 -10.22 29.44
C MET A 85 20.16 -11.50 29.35
N GLU A 86 21.18 -11.53 28.49
CA GLU A 86 22.12 -12.66 28.39
C GLU A 86 22.89 -12.88 29.69
N GLN A 87 23.32 -11.78 30.35
CA GLN A 87 23.98 -11.86 31.66
C GLN A 87 23.03 -12.32 32.77
N GLU A 88 21.80 -11.81 32.81
CA GLU A 88 20.79 -12.24 33.78
C GLU A 88 20.46 -13.73 33.60
N ARG A 89 20.30 -14.18 32.35
CA ARG A 89 20.07 -15.60 32.05
C ARG A 89 21.24 -16.47 32.55
N LYS A 90 22.48 -16.05 32.30
CA LYS A 90 23.66 -16.77 32.78
C LYS A 90 23.67 -16.87 34.32
N GLN A 91 23.35 -15.78 35.03
CA GLN A 91 23.23 -15.79 36.49
C GLN A 91 22.16 -16.77 36.99
N LEU A 92 20.96 -16.75 36.39
CA LEU A 92 19.87 -17.64 36.78
C LEU A 92 20.20 -19.12 36.53
N MET A 93 20.95 -19.40 35.46
CA MET A 93 21.45 -20.74 35.12
C MET A 93 22.57 -21.20 36.07
N ASP A 94 23.46 -20.31 36.49
CA ASP A 94 24.54 -20.63 37.44
C ASP A 94 24.01 -20.85 38.87
N GLU A 95 22.92 -20.19 39.26
CA GLU A 95 22.29 -20.33 40.58
C GLU A 95 21.58 -21.68 40.78
N ASP A 96 20.48 -21.91 40.06
CA ASP A 96 19.69 -23.15 40.11
C ASP A 96 18.66 -23.16 38.95
N PRO A 97 18.98 -23.80 37.80
CA PRO A 97 18.11 -23.82 36.63
C PRO A 97 16.72 -24.38 36.91
N ARG A 98 16.60 -25.32 37.86
CA ARG A 98 15.33 -25.99 38.16
C ARG A 98 14.41 -25.06 38.95
N LYS A 99 14.94 -24.33 39.93
CA LYS A 99 14.16 -23.35 40.70
C LYS A 99 13.83 -22.10 39.87
N ASN A 100 14.76 -21.69 39.00
CA ASN A 100 14.61 -20.50 38.17
C ASN A 100 13.92 -20.76 36.82
N ALA A 101 13.46 -21.98 36.54
CA ALA A 101 12.94 -22.39 35.23
C ALA A 101 11.90 -21.43 34.62
N ARG A 102 10.94 -20.93 35.42
CA ARG A 102 9.93 -19.97 34.93
C ARG A 102 10.55 -18.62 34.54
N LYS A 103 11.44 -18.09 35.38
CA LYS A 103 12.14 -16.82 35.10
C LYS A 103 13.04 -16.94 33.87
N ILE A 104 13.74 -18.07 33.73
CA ILE A 104 14.56 -18.37 32.56
C ILE A 104 13.68 -18.41 31.32
N ALA A 105 12.57 -19.14 31.33
CA ALA A 105 11.65 -19.21 30.18
C ALA A 105 11.06 -17.84 29.80
N ASP A 106 10.65 -17.04 30.79
CA ASP A 106 10.13 -15.69 30.56
C ASP A 106 11.21 -14.76 29.97
N LEU A 107 12.46 -14.89 30.43
CA LEU A 107 13.60 -14.13 29.94
C LEU A 107 14.02 -14.57 28.54
N GLU A 108 14.07 -15.88 28.26
CA GLU A 108 14.34 -16.44 26.94
C GLU A 108 13.29 -16.00 25.92
N LYS A 109 12.02 -15.87 26.32
CA LYS A 109 10.97 -15.28 25.49
C LYS A 109 11.28 -13.81 25.16
N LYS A 110 11.62 -12.99 26.15
CA LYS A 110 11.99 -11.58 25.92
C LYS A 110 13.24 -11.43 25.04
N MET A 111 14.22 -12.31 25.21
CA MET A 111 15.42 -12.35 24.37
C MET A 111 15.07 -12.71 22.92
N ASN A 112 14.14 -13.65 22.72
CA ASN A 112 13.58 -13.94 21.39
C ASN A 112 12.87 -12.72 20.80
N ASP A 113 11.96 -12.09 21.54
CA ASP A 113 11.23 -10.89 21.09
C ASP A 113 12.21 -9.78 20.67
N CYS A 114 13.28 -9.56 21.44
CA CYS A 114 14.35 -8.61 21.12
C CYS A 114 15.15 -9.01 19.86
N ALA A 115 15.46 -10.30 19.67
CA ALA A 115 16.10 -10.77 18.45
C ALA A 115 15.22 -10.52 17.20
N HIS A 116 13.91 -10.72 17.31
CA HIS A 116 12.94 -10.37 16.27
C HIS A 116 12.89 -8.85 15.99
N GLU A 117 12.94 -8.01 17.03
CA GLU A 117 13.02 -6.55 16.85
C GLU A 117 14.29 -6.12 16.12
N LEU A 118 15.45 -6.67 16.51
CA LEU A 118 16.73 -6.41 15.85
C LEU A 118 16.73 -6.91 14.40
N ALA A 119 16.09 -8.04 14.11
CA ALA A 119 15.93 -8.53 12.74
C ALA A 119 15.08 -7.58 11.89
N ARG A 120 13.93 -7.12 12.39
CA ARG A 120 13.10 -6.11 11.70
C ARG A 120 13.88 -4.82 11.45
N ALA A 121 14.61 -4.33 12.45
CA ALA A 121 15.43 -3.12 12.34
C ALA A 121 16.54 -3.27 11.31
N LYS A 122 17.23 -4.44 11.29
CA LYS A 122 18.25 -4.75 10.30
C LYS A 122 17.67 -4.76 8.88
N LYS A 123 16.55 -5.45 8.65
CA LYS A 123 15.91 -5.49 7.33
C LYS A 123 15.50 -4.09 6.86
N LEU A 124 14.93 -3.29 7.75
CA LEU A 124 14.58 -1.91 7.44
C LEU A 124 15.81 -1.07 7.05
N ALA A 125 16.93 -1.24 7.77
CA ALA A 125 18.19 -0.58 7.44
C ALA A 125 18.79 -1.06 6.11
N ASP A 126 18.75 -2.37 5.85
CA ASP A 126 19.23 -2.97 4.60
C ASP A 126 18.39 -2.50 3.39
N ARG A 127 17.12 -2.14 3.63
CA ARG A 127 16.14 -1.60 2.67
C ARG A 127 16.03 -0.07 2.68
N ALA A 128 16.98 0.64 3.29
CA ALA A 128 16.93 2.11 3.42
C ALA A 128 17.01 2.88 2.09
N PHE A 129 17.39 2.22 1.00
CA PHE A 129 17.41 2.79 -0.35
C PHE A 129 16.01 2.85 -1.00
N LEU A 130 15.02 2.19 -0.39
CA LEU A 130 13.64 2.24 -0.87
C LEU A 130 12.92 3.49 -0.35
N ASP A 131 11.87 3.90 -1.06
CA ASP A 131 10.86 4.78 -0.48
C ASP A 131 10.34 4.16 0.83
N GLN A 132 10.34 4.94 1.89
CA GLN A 132 9.89 4.49 3.21
C GLN A 132 8.37 4.56 3.35
N ASN A 133 7.69 5.25 2.44
CA ASN A 133 6.24 5.40 2.43
C ASN A 133 5.63 5.30 1.02
N PRO A 134 5.91 4.23 0.25
CA PRO A 134 5.41 4.06 -1.10
C PRO A 134 3.87 4.14 -1.11
N GLU A 135 3.31 5.01 -1.97
CA GLU A 135 1.87 5.26 -2.09
C GLU A 135 1.18 5.66 -0.77
N GLY A 136 1.95 6.21 0.18
CA GLY A 136 1.46 6.58 1.51
C GLY A 136 1.48 5.45 2.55
N VAL A 137 1.91 4.24 2.17
CA VAL A 137 1.93 3.06 3.04
C VAL A 137 3.33 2.88 3.64
N PRO A 138 3.47 2.76 4.98
CA PRO A 138 4.78 2.53 5.58
C PRO A 138 5.40 1.23 5.07
N LEU A 139 6.68 1.28 4.67
CA LEU A 139 7.40 0.13 4.10
C LEU A 139 7.32 -1.14 4.98
N ARG A 140 7.31 -0.96 6.31
CA ARG A 140 7.17 -2.03 7.31
C ARG A 140 5.81 -2.75 7.30
N GLU A 141 4.78 -2.15 6.71
CA GLU A 141 3.43 -2.72 6.59
C GLU A 141 3.24 -3.47 5.26
N LEU A 142 4.23 -3.42 4.36
CA LEU A 142 4.21 -4.14 3.10
C LEU A 142 4.68 -5.59 3.27
N PRO A 143 4.06 -6.55 2.55
CA PRO A 143 4.43 -7.96 2.60
C PRO A 143 5.67 -8.26 1.73
N LEU A 144 6.73 -7.46 1.85
CA LEU A 144 7.96 -7.62 1.06
C LEU A 144 8.61 -8.99 1.27
N ASP A 145 8.42 -9.56 2.46
CA ASP A 145 9.00 -10.84 2.86
C ASP A 145 8.24 -12.05 2.34
N ASP A 146 7.01 -11.84 1.87
CA ASP A 146 6.18 -12.86 1.23
C ASP A 146 6.20 -12.73 -0.30
N ASP A 147 6.76 -11.63 -0.83
CA ASP A 147 6.85 -11.39 -2.27
C ASP A 147 8.11 -12.01 -2.88
N SER A 148 7.93 -13.17 -3.51
CA SER A 148 9.03 -13.91 -4.15
C SER A 148 9.83 -13.12 -5.18
N LYS A 149 9.22 -12.16 -5.89
CA LYS A 149 9.94 -11.30 -6.86
C LYS A 149 10.86 -10.33 -6.12
N PHE A 150 10.33 -9.66 -5.10
CA PHE A 150 11.10 -8.75 -4.28
C PHE A 150 12.28 -9.44 -3.60
N LEU A 151 12.07 -10.62 -3.02
CA LEU A 151 13.15 -11.43 -2.42
C LEU A 151 14.24 -11.80 -3.43
N ALA A 152 13.87 -12.18 -4.66
CA ALA A 152 14.85 -12.50 -5.70
C ALA A 152 15.71 -11.28 -6.08
N MET A 153 15.11 -10.08 -6.15
CA MET A 153 15.85 -8.84 -6.37
C MET A 153 16.76 -8.48 -5.20
N GLU A 154 16.30 -8.70 -3.96
CA GLU A 154 17.10 -8.48 -2.74
C GLU A 154 18.35 -9.40 -2.72
N GLU A 155 18.19 -10.67 -3.10
CA GLU A 155 19.30 -11.62 -3.24
C GLU A 155 20.28 -11.21 -4.36
N GLU A 156 19.78 -10.78 -5.52
CA GLU A 156 20.64 -10.31 -6.61
C GLU A 156 21.39 -9.03 -6.23
N ARG A 157 20.73 -8.08 -5.56
CA ARG A 157 21.38 -6.87 -5.06
C ARG A 157 22.48 -7.22 -4.08
N LYS A 158 22.24 -8.14 -3.14
CA LYS A 158 23.25 -8.63 -2.19
C LYS A 158 24.44 -9.24 -2.92
N ARG A 159 24.21 -10.07 -3.95
CA ARG A 159 25.27 -10.66 -4.79
C ARG A 159 26.11 -9.58 -5.48
N LEU A 160 25.48 -8.58 -6.09
CA LEU A 160 26.20 -7.50 -6.78
C LEU A 160 27.02 -6.63 -5.83
N MET A 161 26.53 -6.42 -4.61
CA MET A 161 27.22 -5.73 -3.52
C MET A 161 28.42 -6.53 -3.00
N ASP A 162 28.29 -7.86 -2.88
CA ASP A 162 29.39 -8.71 -2.39
C ASP A 162 30.50 -8.89 -3.45
N GLU A 163 30.17 -8.84 -4.74
CA GLU A 163 31.13 -8.96 -5.84
C GLU A 163 32.05 -7.73 -5.99
N ASP A 164 31.49 -6.57 -6.35
CA ASP A 164 32.21 -5.30 -6.51
C ASP A 164 31.19 -4.16 -6.68
N PRO A 165 30.79 -3.45 -5.60
CA PRO A 165 29.77 -2.40 -5.67
C PRO A 165 30.12 -1.28 -6.65
N ARG A 166 31.42 -1.00 -6.83
CA ARG A 166 31.87 0.10 -7.69
C ARG A 166 31.73 -0.26 -9.16
N LYS A 167 32.06 -1.49 -9.53
CA LYS A 167 31.87 -1.97 -10.91
C LYS A 167 30.40 -2.22 -11.25
N ASN A 168 29.62 -2.66 -10.26
CA ASN A 168 28.23 -3.00 -10.42
C ASN A 168 27.28 -1.82 -10.15
N ALA A 169 27.78 -0.61 -9.92
CA ALA A 169 27.00 0.55 -9.46
C ALA A 169 25.75 0.83 -10.31
N GLN A 170 25.86 0.78 -11.65
CA GLN A 170 24.70 1.02 -12.52
C GLN A 170 23.65 -0.09 -12.38
N LYS A 171 24.07 -1.36 -12.37
CA LYS A 171 23.16 -2.50 -12.21
C LYS A 171 22.47 -2.49 -10.85
N ILE A 172 23.20 -2.09 -9.81
CA ILE A 172 22.64 -1.91 -8.47
C ILE A 172 21.60 -0.80 -8.50
N ALA A 173 21.88 0.35 -9.10
CA ALA A 173 20.93 1.45 -9.20
C ALA A 173 19.66 1.06 -9.98
N ASP A 174 19.81 0.40 -11.13
CA ASP A 174 18.68 -0.07 -11.94
C ASP A 174 17.82 -1.08 -11.15
N LEU A 175 18.47 -1.99 -10.40
CA LEU A 175 17.77 -2.97 -9.56
C LEU A 175 17.10 -2.33 -8.34
N GLU A 176 17.73 -1.31 -7.73
CA GLU A 176 17.12 -0.53 -6.64
C GLU A 176 15.88 0.24 -7.11
N GLU A 177 15.87 0.72 -8.36
CA GLU A 177 14.69 1.32 -9.00
C GLU A 177 13.58 0.28 -9.21
N GLU A 178 13.91 -0.91 -9.75
CA GLU A 178 12.94 -2.00 -9.92
C GLU A 178 12.36 -2.49 -8.58
N MET A 179 13.18 -2.56 -7.54
CA MET A 179 12.73 -2.89 -6.18
C MET A 179 11.80 -1.81 -5.61
N ASN A 180 12.08 -0.53 -5.88
CA ASN A 180 11.18 0.56 -5.52
C ASN A 180 9.84 0.44 -6.25
N ASP A 181 9.85 0.24 -7.56
CA ASP A 181 8.64 0.06 -8.36
C ASP A 181 7.79 -1.11 -7.81
N ARG A 182 8.42 -2.24 -7.48
CA ARG A 182 7.71 -3.38 -6.86
C ARG A 182 7.14 -3.04 -5.49
N ALA A 183 7.84 -2.26 -4.67
CA ALA A 183 7.31 -1.78 -3.39
C ALA A 183 6.08 -0.87 -3.58
N HIS A 184 6.10 0.02 -4.58
CA HIS A 184 4.94 0.82 -4.97
C HIS A 184 3.78 -0.05 -5.46
N GLU A 185 4.02 -1.07 -6.29
CA GLU A 185 2.99 -2.03 -6.71
C GLU A 185 2.35 -2.73 -5.50
N LEU A 186 3.17 -3.28 -4.60
CA LEU A 186 2.70 -3.95 -3.39
C LEU A 186 1.91 -3.01 -2.47
N ALA A 187 2.29 -1.73 -2.40
CA ALA A 187 1.53 -0.72 -1.67
C ALA A 187 0.14 -0.49 -2.29
N ARG A 188 0.04 -0.38 -3.63
CA ARG A 188 -1.25 -0.26 -4.33
C ARG A 188 -2.12 -1.49 -4.13
N GLU A 189 -1.53 -2.68 -4.25
CA GLU A 189 -2.21 -3.96 -4.03
C GLU A 189 -2.76 -4.06 -2.60
N LYS A 190 -1.94 -3.68 -1.60
CA LYS A 190 -2.35 -3.65 -0.20
C LYS A 190 -3.52 -2.69 0.04
N LYS A 191 -3.43 -1.45 -0.46
CA LYS A 191 -4.52 -0.47 -0.30
C LYS A 191 -5.81 -0.94 -0.94
N LEU A 192 -5.73 -1.55 -2.13
CA LEU A 192 -6.90 -2.11 -2.79
C LEU A 192 -7.51 -3.25 -1.95
N ALA A 193 -6.68 -4.12 -1.36
CA ALA A 193 -7.16 -5.18 -0.47
C ALA A 193 -7.77 -4.61 0.83
N ASP A 194 -7.16 -3.59 1.43
CA ASP A 194 -7.67 -2.93 2.64
C ASP A 194 -9.01 -2.24 2.38
N ARG A 195 -9.25 -1.81 1.14
CA ARG A 195 -10.49 -1.18 0.63
C ARG A 195 -11.47 -2.16 -0.04
N ALA A 196 -11.27 -3.47 0.12
CA ALA A 196 -12.12 -4.49 -0.52
C ALA A 196 -13.59 -4.49 -0.07
N PHE A 197 -13.92 -3.80 1.03
CA PHE A 197 -15.28 -3.63 1.52
C PHE A 197 -16.10 -2.59 0.73
N LEU A 198 -15.44 -1.76 -0.09
CA LEU A 198 -16.09 -0.77 -0.95
C LEU A 198 -16.61 -1.43 -2.22
N ASP A 199 -17.59 -0.78 -2.86
CA ASP A 199 -17.90 -1.05 -4.27
C ASP A 199 -16.62 -0.87 -5.09
N GLN A 200 -16.31 -1.84 -5.93
CA GLN A 200 -15.12 -1.81 -6.77
C GLN A 200 -15.31 -0.97 -8.04
N ASN A 201 -16.57 -0.71 -8.42
CA ASN A 201 -16.93 0.14 -9.56
C ASN A 201 -18.06 1.12 -9.20
N PRO A 202 -17.89 2.00 -8.19
CA PRO A 202 -18.89 2.99 -7.82
C PRO A 202 -19.26 3.84 -9.04
N GLU A 203 -20.56 3.92 -9.36
CA GLU A 203 -21.07 4.64 -10.54
C GLU A 203 -20.45 4.19 -11.88
N GLY A 204 -19.93 2.96 -11.94
CA GLY A 204 -19.23 2.39 -13.09
C GLY A 204 -17.76 2.80 -13.23
N VAL A 205 -17.22 3.57 -12.28
CA VAL A 205 -15.83 4.03 -12.28
C VAL A 205 -14.99 3.07 -11.43
N PRO A 206 -13.90 2.47 -11.96
CA PRO A 206 -13.03 1.62 -11.16
C PRO A 206 -12.46 2.34 -9.95
N LEU A 207 -12.49 1.72 -8.78
CA LEU A 207 -12.04 2.31 -7.50
C LEU A 207 -10.61 2.88 -7.58
N ARG A 208 -9.73 2.21 -8.34
CA ARG A 208 -8.34 2.64 -8.59
C ARG A 208 -8.20 3.94 -9.39
N GLU A 209 -9.25 4.39 -10.07
CA GLU A 209 -9.28 5.65 -10.83
C GLU A 209 -9.85 6.81 -10.00
N LEU A 210 -10.35 6.53 -8.79
CA LEU A 210 -10.85 7.55 -7.89
C LEU A 210 -9.71 8.18 -7.07
N PRO A 211 -9.77 9.50 -6.81
CA PRO A 211 -8.76 10.21 -6.02
C PRO A 211 -8.98 10.03 -4.51
N LEU A 212 -9.09 8.78 -4.06
CA LEU A 212 -9.35 8.46 -2.64
C LEU A 212 -8.19 8.87 -1.73
N ASP A 213 -6.98 8.91 -2.29
CA ASP A 213 -5.76 9.24 -1.56
C ASP A 213 -5.53 10.75 -1.42
N GLU A 214 -6.24 11.53 -2.23
CA GLU A 214 -6.25 12.99 -2.18
C GLU A 214 -7.47 13.55 -1.44
N ASP A 215 -8.47 12.70 -1.11
CA ASP A 215 -9.69 13.11 -0.41
C ASP A 215 -9.52 13.08 1.12
N PRO A 216 -9.46 14.24 1.80
CA PRO A 216 -9.19 14.28 3.23
C PRO A 216 -10.27 13.62 4.08
N GLU A 217 -11.54 13.70 3.65
CA GLU A 217 -12.68 13.11 4.34
C GLU A 217 -12.60 11.57 4.29
N PHE A 218 -12.32 11.00 3.11
CA PHE A 218 -12.09 9.58 2.96
C PHE A 218 -10.90 9.07 3.80
N LEU A 219 -9.78 9.80 3.80
CA LEU A 219 -8.61 9.44 4.61
C LEU A 219 -8.88 9.49 6.12
N GLU A 220 -9.68 10.44 6.60
CA GLU A 220 -10.10 10.52 8.00
C GLU A 220 -10.94 9.29 8.40
N MET A 221 -11.91 8.91 7.54
CA MET A 221 -12.70 7.70 7.75
C MET A 221 -11.85 6.42 7.70
N GLU A 222 -10.88 6.34 6.79
CA GLU A 222 -9.95 5.20 6.69
C GLU A 222 -9.11 5.05 7.97
N GLN A 223 -8.63 6.16 8.54
CA GLN A 223 -7.89 6.17 9.81
C GLN A 223 -8.76 5.74 11.00
N GLU A 224 -9.99 6.26 11.13
CA GLU A 224 -10.89 5.86 12.21
C GLU A 224 -11.31 4.39 12.07
N ARG A 225 -11.53 3.90 10.84
CA ARG A 225 -11.80 2.48 10.59
C ARG A 225 -10.63 1.60 11.04
N LYS A 226 -9.39 1.96 10.68
CA LYS A 226 -8.17 1.25 11.11
C LYS A 226 -8.08 1.22 12.64
N ARG A 227 -8.31 2.35 13.29
CA ARG A 227 -8.33 2.45 14.75
C ARG A 227 -9.39 1.56 15.40
N LEU A 228 -10.62 1.55 14.90
CA LEU A 228 -11.70 0.70 15.43
C LEU A 228 -11.41 -0.80 15.24
N MET A 229 -10.77 -1.17 14.12
CA MET A 229 -10.29 -2.52 13.84
C MET A 229 -9.17 -2.94 14.79
N ASP A 230 -8.24 -2.05 15.10
CA ASP A 230 -7.10 -2.32 16.01
C ASP A 230 -7.54 -2.43 17.48
N GLU A 231 -8.57 -1.68 17.90
CA GLU A 231 -9.07 -1.68 19.27
C GLU A 231 -9.80 -2.98 19.64
N ASP A 232 -10.92 -3.28 18.96
CA ASP A 232 -11.69 -4.52 19.10
C ASP A 232 -12.76 -4.58 17.99
N PRO A 233 -12.51 -5.29 16.88
CA PRO A 233 -13.39 -5.27 15.72
C PRO A 233 -14.74 -5.92 16.03
N ARG A 234 -14.82 -6.82 17.03
CA ARG A 234 -16.07 -7.47 17.42
C ARG A 234 -16.95 -6.54 18.22
N LYS A 235 -16.37 -5.77 19.14
CA LYS A 235 -17.14 -4.77 19.90
C LYS A 235 -17.53 -3.57 19.05
N ASN A 236 -16.69 -3.20 18.09
CA ASN A 236 -16.89 -2.05 17.22
C ASN A 236 -17.63 -2.36 15.92
N ALA A 237 -18.11 -3.60 15.73
CA ALA A 237 -18.67 -4.08 14.46
C ALA A 237 -19.74 -3.16 13.85
N GLN A 238 -20.69 -2.64 14.66
CA GLN A 238 -21.73 -1.75 14.14
C GLN A 238 -21.15 -0.40 13.67
N LYS A 239 -20.23 0.19 14.45
CA LYS A 239 -19.57 1.45 14.07
C LYS A 239 -18.72 1.29 12.82
N ILE A 240 -18.02 0.16 12.69
CA ILE A 240 -17.24 -0.18 11.51
C ILE A 240 -18.18 -0.30 10.30
N ALA A 241 -19.31 -1.01 10.42
CA ALA A 241 -20.26 -1.15 9.32
C ALA A 241 -20.89 0.19 8.90
N ASP A 242 -21.22 1.05 9.86
CA ASP A 242 -21.76 2.39 9.59
C ASP A 242 -20.71 3.26 8.86
N LEU A 243 -19.45 3.21 9.33
CA LEU A 243 -18.33 3.94 8.73
C LEU A 243 -17.97 3.40 7.33
N GLU A 244 -17.97 2.08 7.13
CA GLU A 244 -17.75 1.46 5.83
C GLU A 244 -18.82 1.88 4.81
N LYS A 245 -20.07 2.07 5.27
CA LYS A 245 -21.14 2.61 4.44
C LYS A 245 -20.88 4.08 4.07
N GLU A 246 -20.50 4.92 5.02
CA GLU A 246 -20.16 6.33 4.77
C GLU A 246 -18.98 6.45 3.79
N MET A 247 -17.95 5.62 3.96
CA MET A 247 -16.83 5.53 3.01
C MET A 247 -17.28 5.13 1.62
N ASN A 248 -18.22 4.18 1.51
CA ASN A 248 -18.76 3.78 0.22
C ASN A 248 -19.60 4.89 -0.42
N ASP A 249 -20.44 5.56 0.36
CA ASP A 249 -21.22 6.71 -0.11
C ASP A 249 -20.29 7.84 -0.63
N ARG A 250 -19.19 8.13 0.09
CA ARG A 250 -18.16 9.08 -0.36
C ARG A 250 -17.45 8.64 -1.64
N ALA A 251 -17.14 7.34 -1.79
CA ALA A 251 -16.56 6.81 -3.03
C ALA A 251 -17.53 6.98 -4.22
N HIS A 252 -18.84 6.76 -4.01
CA HIS A 252 -19.86 7.05 -5.02
C HIS A 252 -19.93 8.55 -5.37
N GLU A 253 -19.85 9.44 -4.38
CA GLU A 253 -19.79 10.88 -4.63
C GLU A 253 -18.57 11.28 -5.47
N LEU A 254 -17.38 10.82 -5.09
CA LEU A 254 -16.14 11.07 -5.84
C LEU A 254 -16.22 10.51 -7.27
N ALA A 255 -16.87 9.36 -7.47
CA ALA A 255 -17.12 8.83 -8.80
C ALA A 255 -18.04 9.72 -9.64
N ARG A 256 -19.12 10.27 -9.05
CA ARG A 256 -20.00 11.23 -9.74
C ARG A 256 -19.26 12.52 -10.08
N GLU A 257 -18.45 13.03 -9.15
CA GLU A 257 -17.63 14.24 -9.35
C GLU A 257 -16.61 14.03 -10.48
N LYS A 258 -15.92 12.90 -10.48
CA LYS A 258 -14.98 12.53 -11.54
C LYS A 258 -15.67 12.49 -12.91
N LYS A 259 -16.80 11.78 -13.02
CA LYS A 259 -17.57 11.70 -14.28
C LYS A 259 -18.04 13.07 -14.75
N LEU A 260 -18.50 13.92 -13.83
CA LEU A 260 -18.91 15.28 -14.15
C LEU A 260 -17.71 16.10 -14.68
N ALA A 261 -16.55 15.97 -14.05
CA ALA A 261 -15.31 16.62 -14.50
C ALA A 261 -14.85 16.10 -15.88
N ASP A 262 -14.91 14.80 -16.11
CA ASP A 262 -14.58 14.18 -17.41
C ASP A 262 -15.53 14.65 -18.52
N ARG A 263 -16.77 14.98 -18.16
CA ARG A 263 -17.83 15.52 -19.02
C ARG A 263 -17.90 17.05 -19.03
N ALA A 264 -16.89 17.77 -18.51
CA ALA A 264 -16.90 19.23 -18.43
C ALA A 264 -16.92 19.95 -19.81
N PHE A 265 -16.62 19.24 -20.89
CA PHE A 265 -16.72 19.76 -22.27
C PHE A 265 -18.17 19.81 -22.80
N LEU A 266 -19.12 19.22 -22.06
CA LEU A 266 -20.53 19.27 -22.40
C LEU A 266 -21.19 20.54 -21.86
N ASP A 267 -22.30 20.94 -22.48
CA ASP A 267 -23.24 21.87 -21.85
C ASP A 267 -23.67 21.29 -20.50
N GLN A 268 -23.58 22.10 -19.45
CA GLN A 268 -23.92 21.68 -18.10
C GLN A 268 -25.42 21.75 -17.82
N ASN A 269 -26.17 22.49 -18.64
CA ASN A 269 -27.63 22.60 -18.55
C ASN A 269 -28.32 22.47 -19.93
N PRO A 270 -28.11 21.37 -20.67
CA PRO A 270 -28.74 21.16 -21.97
C PRO A 270 -30.26 21.27 -21.84
N GLU A 271 -30.88 22.14 -22.64
CA GLU A 271 -32.34 22.42 -22.60
C GLU A 271 -32.85 22.88 -21.22
N GLY A 272 -31.95 23.42 -20.38
CA GLY A 272 -32.23 23.85 -19.01
C GLY A 272 -32.23 22.74 -17.96
N VAL A 273 -31.87 21.50 -18.34
CA VAL A 273 -31.81 20.35 -17.43
C VAL A 273 -30.36 20.15 -16.97
N PRO A 274 -30.07 20.09 -15.65
CA PRO A 274 -28.72 19.81 -15.17
C PRO A 274 -28.18 18.49 -15.72
N LEU A 275 -26.94 18.49 -16.22
CA LEU A 275 -26.31 17.31 -16.83
C LEU A 275 -26.36 16.06 -15.93
N ARG A 276 -26.20 16.27 -14.61
CA ARG A 276 -26.29 15.22 -13.58
C ARG A 276 -27.66 14.55 -13.45
N GLU A 277 -28.73 15.17 -13.96
CA GLU A 277 -30.10 14.63 -13.95
C GLU A 277 -30.42 13.84 -15.23
N LEU A 278 -29.52 13.85 -16.22
CA LEU A 278 -29.68 13.09 -17.47
C LEU A 278 -29.21 11.64 -17.30
N PRO A 279 -29.91 10.67 -17.92
CA PRO A 279 -29.55 9.26 -17.88
C PRO A 279 -28.41 8.94 -18.87
N LEU A 280 -27.31 9.69 -18.84
CA LEU A 280 -26.18 9.52 -19.76
C LEU A 280 -25.52 8.13 -19.58
N ASP A 281 -25.56 7.62 -18.36
CA ASP A 281 -24.98 6.33 -17.99
C ASP A 281 -25.81 5.12 -18.44
N ASP A 282 -27.08 5.35 -18.79
CA ASP A 282 -27.97 4.33 -19.34
C ASP A 282 -28.07 4.42 -20.88
N ASP A 283 -27.54 5.49 -21.48
CA ASP A 283 -27.58 5.71 -22.93
C ASP A 283 -26.40 5.03 -23.63
N SER A 284 -26.66 3.85 -24.21
CA SER A 284 -25.62 3.07 -24.91
C SER A 284 -24.91 3.83 -26.04
N LYS A 285 -25.57 4.79 -26.71
CA LYS A 285 -24.94 5.63 -27.74
C LYS A 285 -23.95 6.61 -27.11
N PHE A 286 -24.36 7.29 -26.04
CA PHE A 286 -23.50 8.20 -25.31
C PHE A 286 -22.26 7.50 -24.74
N LEU A 287 -22.45 6.34 -24.11
CA LEU A 287 -21.34 5.52 -23.60
C LEU A 287 -20.35 5.11 -24.70
N ALA A 288 -20.85 4.73 -25.89
CA ALA A 288 -19.98 4.38 -27.02
C ALA A 288 -19.15 5.58 -27.51
N MET A 289 -19.73 6.79 -27.53
CA MET A 289 -18.99 8.02 -27.85
C MET A 289 -17.98 8.38 -26.76
N GLU A 290 -18.30 8.15 -25.49
CA GLU A 290 -17.39 8.37 -24.36
C GLU A 290 -16.17 7.44 -24.46
N GLU A 291 -16.37 6.17 -24.79
CA GLU A 291 -15.29 5.20 -25.05
C GLU A 291 -14.43 5.60 -26.27
N GLU A 292 -15.05 6.00 -27.38
CA GLU A 292 -14.32 6.48 -28.57
C GLU A 292 -13.50 7.73 -28.24
N ARG A 293 -14.06 8.67 -27.47
CA ARG A 293 -13.36 9.88 -27.04
C ARG A 293 -12.15 9.53 -26.17
N LYS A 294 -12.33 8.64 -25.19
CA LYS A 294 -11.24 8.15 -24.32
C LYS A 294 -10.12 7.55 -25.16
N ARG A 295 -10.45 6.66 -26.11
CA ARG A 295 -9.47 6.07 -27.02
C ARG A 295 -8.72 7.11 -27.85
N LEU A 296 -9.41 8.11 -28.42
CA LEU A 296 -8.76 9.16 -29.20
C LEU A 296 -7.82 10.04 -28.37
N MET A 297 -8.17 10.26 -27.09
CA MET A 297 -7.34 10.95 -26.11
C MET A 297 -6.10 10.11 -25.73
N ASP A 298 -6.25 8.81 -25.54
CA ASP A 298 -5.13 7.92 -25.18
C ASP A 298 -4.13 7.74 -26.32
N GLU A 299 -4.58 7.76 -27.58
CA GLU A 299 -3.71 7.60 -28.76
C GLU A 299 -2.79 8.81 -29.00
N ASP A 300 -3.36 9.98 -29.31
CA ASP A 300 -2.64 11.25 -29.50
C ASP A 300 -3.67 12.40 -29.60
N PRO A 301 -3.93 13.12 -28.50
CA PRO A 301 -4.94 14.19 -28.48
C PRO A 301 -4.66 15.29 -29.50
N ARG A 302 -3.38 15.55 -29.79
CA ARG A 302 -2.98 16.63 -30.70
C ARG A 302 -3.26 16.26 -32.14
N LYS A 303 -2.94 15.03 -32.55
CA LYS A 303 -3.27 14.53 -33.89
C LYS A 303 -4.77 14.31 -34.07
N ASN A 304 -5.46 13.89 -33.02
CA ASN A 304 -6.89 13.56 -33.06
C ASN A 304 -7.80 14.76 -32.75
N ALA A 305 -7.25 15.96 -32.52
CA ALA A 305 -8.00 17.13 -32.04
C ALA A 305 -9.28 17.45 -32.83
N GLN A 306 -9.25 17.34 -34.16
CA GLN A 306 -10.44 17.60 -34.98
C GLN A 306 -11.52 16.52 -34.82
N LYS A 307 -11.12 15.25 -34.71
CA LYS A 307 -12.05 14.13 -34.47
C LYS A 307 -12.67 14.24 -33.09
N ILE A 308 -11.85 14.52 -32.08
CA ILE A 308 -12.29 14.75 -30.69
C ILE A 308 -13.33 15.88 -30.66
N ARG A 309 -13.05 17.04 -31.26
CA ARG A 309 -14.03 18.16 -31.31
C ARG A 309 -15.34 17.80 -31.99
N SER A 310 -15.29 17.05 -33.10
CA SER A 310 -16.51 16.60 -33.77
C SER A 310 -17.32 15.65 -32.90
N LEU A 311 -16.64 14.70 -32.23
CA LEU A 311 -17.27 13.75 -31.32
C LEU A 311 -17.84 14.44 -30.08
N GLU A 312 -17.13 15.39 -29.49
CA GLU A 312 -17.62 16.22 -28.36
C GLU A 312 -18.87 17.03 -28.74
N LYS A 313 -18.98 17.46 -30.00
CA LYS A 313 -20.20 18.10 -30.51
C LYS A 313 -21.35 17.09 -30.60
N GLU A 314 -21.11 15.89 -31.13
CA GLU A 314 -22.12 14.83 -31.22
C GLU A 314 -22.60 14.38 -29.82
N MET A 315 -21.69 14.28 -28.86
CA MET A 315 -22.01 13.99 -27.46
C MET A 315 -22.88 15.10 -26.85
N ASN A 316 -22.58 16.36 -27.14
CA ASN A 316 -23.43 17.49 -26.74
C ASN A 316 -24.83 17.41 -27.36
N ASP A 317 -24.91 17.18 -28.67
CA ASP A 317 -26.18 17.04 -29.38
C ASP A 317 -27.03 15.89 -28.77
N ARG A 318 -26.40 14.76 -28.43
CA ARG A 318 -27.07 13.64 -27.73
C ARG A 318 -27.53 14.00 -26.32
N ALA A 319 -26.73 14.77 -25.56
CA ALA A 319 -27.15 15.26 -24.24
C ALA A 319 -28.38 16.18 -24.34
N HIS A 320 -28.44 17.06 -25.35
CA HIS A 320 -29.64 17.86 -25.64
C HIS A 320 -30.85 17.01 -26.03
N GLU A 321 -30.67 15.96 -26.84
CA GLU A 321 -31.74 15.01 -27.14
C GLU A 321 -32.29 14.33 -25.88
N LEU A 322 -31.40 13.79 -25.03
CA LEU A 322 -31.78 13.15 -23.78
C LEU A 322 -32.48 14.13 -22.82
N ALA A 323 -32.06 15.40 -22.79
CA ALA A 323 -32.73 16.44 -22.02
C ALA A 323 -34.16 16.68 -22.53
N ARG A 324 -34.38 16.76 -23.85
CA ARG A 324 -35.74 16.87 -24.44
C ARG A 324 -36.59 15.65 -24.12
N GLU A 325 -36.03 14.44 -24.25
CA GLU A 325 -36.70 13.19 -23.92
C GLU A 325 -37.11 13.14 -22.44
N LYS A 326 -36.20 13.53 -21.53
CA LYS A 326 -36.48 13.61 -20.10
C LYS A 326 -37.60 14.61 -19.80
N LYS A 327 -37.54 15.83 -20.33
CA LYS A 327 -38.60 16.83 -20.14
C LYS A 327 -39.94 16.35 -20.64
N LEU A 328 -39.98 15.69 -21.80
CA LEU A 328 -41.21 15.11 -22.34
C LEU A 328 -41.76 14.01 -21.42
N ALA A 329 -40.88 13.16 -20.88
CA ALA A 329 -41.26 12.12 -19.91
C ALA A 329 -41.76 12.72 -18.58
N ASP A 330 -41.11 13.77 -18.08
CA ASP A 330 -41.53 14.48 -16.86
C ASP A 330 -42.91 15.16 -17.05
N ARG A 331 -43.21 15.54 -18.30
CA ARG A 331 -44.50 16.10 -18.77
C ARG A 331 -45.53 15.03 -19.21
N ALA A 332 -45.28 13.74 -18.98
CA ALA A 332 -46.17 12.66 -19.42
C ALA A 332 -47.59 12.72 -18.82
N PHE A 333 -47.78 13.48 -17.73
CA PHE A 333 -49.09 13.71 -17.12
C PHE A 333 -49.98 14.68 -17.91
N LEU A 334 -49.41 15.44 -18.85
CA LEU A 334 -50.15 16.35 -19.73
C LEU A 334 -50.75 15.59 -20.92
N ASP A 335 -51.80 16.15 -21.52
CA ASP A 335 -52.23 15.73 -22.84
C ASP A 335 -51.05 15.85 -23.81
N GLN A 336 -50.79 14.80 -24.58
CA GLN A 336 -49.67 14.76 -25.52
C GLN A 336 -49.99 15.49 -26.82
N ASN A 337 -51.28 15.72 -27.12
CA ASN A 337 -51.75 16.46 -28.29
C ASN A 337 -52.87 17.46 -27.91
N PRO A 338 -52.61 18.44 -27.03
CA PRO A 338 -53.61 19.46 -26.68
C PRO A 338 -54.08 20.17 -27.95
N GLU A 339 -55.40 20.17 -28.18
CA GLU A 339 -56.03 20.71 -29.40
C GLU A 339 -55.47 20.12 -30.72
N GLY A 340 -54.88 18.92 -30.67
CA GLY A 340 -54.28 18.25 -31.82
C GLY A 340 -52.84 18.66 -32.16
N VAL A 341 -52.19 19.51 -31.36
CA VAL A 341 -50.80 19.93 -31.56
C VAL A 341 -49.87 19.11 -30.65
N PRO A 342 -48.84 18.43 -31.18
CA PRO A 342 -47.91 17.66 -30.36
C PRO A 342 -47.22 18.51 -29.30
N LEU A 343 -47.18 18.03 -28.05
CA LEU A 343 -46.60 18.75 -26.91
C LEU A 343 -45.15 19.21 -27.16
N ARG A 344 -44.37 18.42 -27.90
CA ARG A 344 -42.98 18.73 -28.29
C ARG A 344 -42.83 19.93 -29.24
N GLU A 345 -43.90 20.36 -29.90
CA GLU A 345 -43.90 21.50 -30.83
C GLU A 345 -44.33 22.81 -30.14
N LEU A 346 -44.80 22.72 -28.89
CA LEU A 346 -45.19 23.88 -28.11
C LEU A 346 -43.95 24.50 -27.43
N PRO A 347 -43.80 25.84 -27.45
CA PRO A 347 -42.67 26.54 -26.83
C PRO A 347 -42.86 26.68 -25.30
N LEU A 348 -43.16 25.57 -24.63
CA LEU A 348 -43.42 25.54 -23.18
C LEU A 348 -42.21 25.99 -22.36
N ASP A 349 -41.02 25.85 -22.93
CA ASP A 349 -39.76 26.22 -22.30
C ASP A 349 -39.49 27.73 -22.32
N ASP A 350 -40.20 28.48 -23.17
CA ASP A 350 -40.14 29.95 -23.21
C ASP A 350 -41.26 30.59 -22.37
N ASP A 351 -42.23 29.80 -21.89
CA ASP A 351 -43.34 30.28 -21.07
C ASP A 351 -42.97 30.28 -19.59
N SER A 352 -42.54 31.46 -19.11
CA SER A 352 -42.21 31.69 -17.69
C SER A 352 -43.32 31.28 -16.70
N LYS A 353 -44.60 31.36 -17.06
CA LYS A 353 -45.70 30.94 -16.17
C LYS A 353 -45.79 29.43 -16.11
N PHE A 354 -45.65 28.76 -17.25
CA PHE A 354 -45.64 27.31 -17.31
C PHE A 354 -44.48 26.72 -16.52
N LEU A 355 -43.27 27.25 -16.69
CA LEU A 355 -42.09 26.85 -15.93
C LEU A 355 -42.28 27.04 -14.40
N ALA A 356 -42.93 28.12 -13.97
CA ALA A 356 -43.21 28.35 -12.56
C ALA A 356 -44.17 27.28 -11.98
N MET A 357 -45.19 26.88 -12.74
CA MET A 357 -46.09 25.79 -12.37
C MET A 357 -45.37 24.43 -12.33
N GLU A 358 -44.50 24.15 -13.29
CA GLU A 358 -43.67 22.94 -13.27
C GLU A 358 -42.75 22.88 -12.05
N GLN A 359 -42.10 23.99 -11.69
CA GLN A 359 -41.27 24.08 -10.49
C GLN A 359 -42.08 23.87 -9.20
N GLU A 360 -43.27 24.49 -9.10
CA GLU A 360 -44.16 24.30 -7.96
C GLU A 360 -44.61 22.83 -7.86
N ARG A 361 -44.99 22.21 -8.98
CA ARG A 361 -45.34 20.79 -9.02
C ARG A 361 -44.18 19.89 -8.60
N LYS A 362 -42.96 20.14 -9.10
CA LYS A 362 -41.75 19.38 -8.72
C LYS A 362 -41.51 19.50 -7.21
N ARG A 363 -41.59 20.71 -6.66
CA ARG A 363 -41.45 20.95 -5.22
C ARG A 363 -42.53 20.21 -4.40
N LEU A 364 -43.79 20.23 -4.83
CA LEU A 364 -44.87 19.53 -4.14
C LEU A 364 -44.69 18.00 -4.16
N MET A 365 -44.15 17.47 -5.26
CA MET A 365 -43.76 16.06 -5.40
C MET A 365 -42.57 15.70 -4.49
N ASP A 366 -41.57 16.58 -4.37
CA ASP A 366 -40.38 16.35 -3.55
C ASP A 366 -40.69 16.42 -2.04
N GLU A 367 -41.62 17.28 -1.61
CA GLU A 367 -41.98 17.44 -0.19
C GLU A 367 -42.77 16.25 0.39
N ASP A 368 -43.97 15.97 -0.15
CA ASP A 368 -44.81 14.83 0.24
C ASP A 368 -45.93 14.64 -0.80
N PRO A 369 -45.74 13.77 -1.81
CA PRO A 369 -46.70 13.61 -2.90
C PRO A 369 -48.08 13.15 -2.42
N ARG A 370 -48.15 12.42 -1.30
CA ARG A 370 -49.40 11.90 -0.75
C ARG A 370 -50.21 13.00 -0.07
N LYS A 371 -49.54 13.89 0.67
CA LYS A 371 -50.21 15.05 1.29
C LYS A 371 -50.56 16.13 0.28
N ASN A 372 -49.76 16.27 -0.77
CA ASN A 372 -49.94 17.32 -1.78
C ASN A 372 -50.76 16.89 -3.00
N ALA A 373 -51.30 15.67 -3.02
CA ALA A 373 -51.96 15.07 -4.19
C ALA A 373 -52.98 15.98 -4.88
N GLN A 374 -53.85 16.66 -4.12
CA GLN A 374 -54.85 17.57 -4.71
C GLN A 374 -54.20 18.77 -5.41
N LYS A 375 -53.17 19.38 -4.81
CA LYS A 375 -52.43 20.53 -5.37
C LYS A 375 -51.50 20.16 -6.53
N ILE A 376 -51.19 18.88 -6.70
CA ILE A 376 -50.37 18.37 -7.82
C ILE A 376 -51.24 18.11 -9.05
N VAL A 377 -52.52 17.81 -8.83
CA VAL A 377 -53.52 17.56 -9.88
C VAL A 377 -54.16 18.86 -10.36
N ASP A 378 -54.45 19.77 -9.43
CA ASP A 378 -54.92 21.14 -9.71
C ASP A 378 -53.80 22.01 -10.28
#